data_AF-A0A438F9N7-F1
#
_entry.id   AF-A0A438F9N7-F1
#
_cell.length_a   1.000
_cell.length_b   1.000
_cell.length_c   1.000
_cell.angle_alpha   90.00
_cell.angle_beta   90.00
_cell.angle_gamma   90.00
#
_symmetry.space_group_name_H-M   'P 1'
#
loop_
_entity.id
_entity.type
_entity.pdbx_description
1 polymer ?
#
loop_
_entity_poly.entity_id
_entity_poly.type
_entity_poly.pdbx_seq_one_letter_code
_entity_poly.pdbx_strand_id
1 'polypeptide(L)' 'MKVKVNPSMLSFKLENEKKSFVVTGTRQGMMSKSPVESGTLVWSDGTQTVRSPVIVYTDMY' A
#
# COMPACT_ATOMS: atom_id res chain seq x y z
N MET A 1 -10.04 -0.60 7.03
CA MET A 1 -8.64 -0.13 6.89
C MET A 1 -8.56 1.00 5.89
N LYS A 2 -7.78 2.04 6.20
CA LYS A 2 -7.44 3.13 5.29
C LYS A 2 -5.96 3.00 4.92
N VAL A 3 -5.66 2.91 3.62
CA VAL A 3 -4.28 2.92 3.11
C VAL A 3 -4.04 4.26 2.43
N LYS A 4 -2.94 4.93 2.81
CA LYS A 4 -2.45 6.13 2.11
C LYS A 4 -1.06 5.85 1.58
N VAL A 5 -0.76 6.42 0.42
CA VAL A 5 0.57 6.35 -0.19
C VAL A 5 1.05 7.76 -0.50
N ASN A 6 2.31 8.06 -0.19
CA ASN A 6 2.93 9.34 -0.50
C ASN A 6 4.36 9.12 -1.05
N PRO A 7 4.68 9.64 -2.24
CA PRO A 7 3.79 10.36 -3.17
C PRO A 7 2.75 9.44 -3.82
N SER A 8 1.66 9.98 -4.38
CA SER A 8 0.63 9.21 -5.10
C SER A 8 1.03 8.87 -6.54
N MET A 9 2.12 9.45 -7.04
CA MET A 9 2.66 9.23 -8.38
C MET A 9 4.18 9.19 -8.32
N LEU A 10 4.77 8.26 -9.08
CA LEU A 10 6.21 8.14 -9.26
C LEU A 10 6.54 8.46 -10.72
N SER A 11 7.47 9.39 -10.95
CA SER A 11 7.91 9.77 -12.29
C SER A 11 9.38 9.39 -12.47
N PHE A 12 9.65 8.57 -13.48
CA PHE A 12 10.99 8.10 -13.84
C PHE A 12 11.41 8.79 -15.13
N LYS A 13 12.65 9.30 -15.18
CA LYS A 13 13.19 10.00 -16.36
C LYS A 13 14.36 9.25 -16.99
N LEU A 14 15.01 8.38 -16.23
CA LEU A 14 16.19 7.63 -16.65
C LEU A 14 15.95 6.14 -16.42
N GLU A 15 16.58 5.30 -17.26
CA GLU A 15 16.64 3.88 -17.01
C GLU A 15 17.36 3.59 -15.69
N ASN A 16 16.87 2.60 -14.95
CA ASN A 16 17.39 2.18 -13.64
C ASN A 16 17.24 3.20 -12.49
N GLU A 17 16.44 4.26 -12.69
CA GLU A 17 16.13 5.21 -11.62
C GLU A 17 15.31 4.54 -10.50
N LYS A 18 15.68 4.81 -9.25
CA LYS A 18 14.96 4.31 -8.06
C LYS A 18 14.14 5.43 -7.44
N LYS A 19 12.90 5.12 -7.09
CA LYS A 19 12.01 6.02 -6.34
C LYS A 19 11.52 5.34 -5.08
N SER A 20 11.32 6.15 -4.04
CA SER A 20 10.80 5.70 -2.75
C SER A 20 9.39 6.25 -2.53
N PHE A 21 8.56 5.50 -1.82
CA PHE A 21 7.24 5.91 -1.38
C PHE A 21 6.99 5.37 0.02
N VAL A 22 6.11 6.05 0.76
CA VAL A 22 5.69 5.64 2.10
C VAL A 22 4.26 5.12 2.00
N VAL A 23 4.03 3.95 2.58
CA VAL A 23 2.69 3.37 2.75
C VAL A 23 2.29 3.54 4.20
N THR A 24 1.16 4.21 4.44
CA THR A 24 0.58 4.36 5.77
C THR A 24 -0.72 3.60 5.83
N GLY A 25 -0.75 2.52 6.61
CA GLY A 25 -1.96 1.79 6.95
C GLY A 25 -2.56 2.30 8.26
N THR A 26 -3.86 2.58 8.28
CA THR A 26 -4.60 2.91 9.49
C THR A 26 -5.78 1.96 9.62
N ARG A 27 -5.85 1.20 10.72
CA ARG A 27 -7.04 0.44 11.08
C ARG A 27 -8.14 1.41 11.50
N GLN A 28 -9.33 1.28 10.93
CA GLN A 28 -10.44 2.19 11.21
C GLN A 28 -11.41 1.48 12.15
N GLY A 29 -11.50 1.97 13.39
CA GLY A 29 -12.31 1.38 14.45
C GLY A 29 -11.55 0.35 15.29
N MET A 30 -11.71 0.42 16.62
CA MET A 30 -11.28 -0.63 17.57
C MET A 30 -12.10 -1.93 17.43
N MET A 31 -13.09 -1.95 16.53
CA MET A 31 -14.12 -2.99 16.43
C MET A 31 -14.11 -3.75 15.09
N SER A 32 -13.04 -3.72 14.28
CA SER A 32 -12.97 -4.72 13.21
C SER A 32 -12.89 -6.11 13.86
N LYS A 33 -13.95 -6.90 13.77
CA LYS A 33 -14.02 -8.26 14.32
C LYS A 33 -13.00 -9.21 13.68
N SER A 34 -12.45 -8.84 12.53
CA SER A 34 -11.42 -9.61 11.84
C SER A 34 -10.03 -9.29 12.41
N PRO A 35 -9.24 -10.29 12.82
CA PRO A 35 -7.87 -10.08 13.26
C PRO A 35 -6.97 -9.60 12.11
N VAL A 36 -7.39 -9.85 10.87
CA VAL A 36 -6.66 -9.53 9.64
C VAL A 36 -7.52 -8.65 8.74
N GLU A 37 -6.91 -7.62 8.17
CA GLU A 37 -7.42 -6.84 7.05
C GLU A 37 -6.35 -6.83 5.95
N SER A 38 -6.75 -6.97 4.68
CA SER A 38 -5.82 -7.02 3.55
C SER A 38 -6.26 -6.09 2.43
N GLY A 39 -5.30 -5.71 1.59
CA GLY A 39 -5.51 -4.92 0.39
C GLY A 39 -4.34 -5.06 -0.57
N THR A 40 -4.39 -4.35 -1.68
CA THR A 40 -3.33 -4.37 -2.70
C THR A 40 -3.02 -2.95 -3.13
N LEU A 41 -1.75 -2.56 -3.05
CA LEU A 41 -1.24 -1.37 -3.70
C LEU A 41 -0.88 -1.72 -5.14
N VAL A 42 -1.40 -0.95 -6.09
CA VAL A 42 -1.14 -1.14 -7.51
C VAL A 42 -0.53 0.14 -8.07
N TRP A 43 0.65 0.02 -8.68
CA TRP A 43 1.22 1.03 -9.55
C TRP A 43 0.93 0.64 -10.99
N SER A 44 0.36 1.57 -11.77
CA SER A 44 0.13 1.36 -13.19
C SER A 44 0.39 2.65 -13.95
N ASP A 45 1.14 2.55 -15.05
CA ASP A 45 1.34 3.61 -16.04
C ASP A 45 0.39 3.44 -17.25
N GLY A 46 -0.51 2.44 -17.21
CA GLY A 46 -1.38 2.04 -18.31
C GLY A 46 -0.85 0.86 -19.13
N THR A 47 0.45 0.57 -19.07
CA THR A 47 1.09 -0.54 -19.81
C THR A 47 1.64 -1.60 -18.86
N GLN A 48 2.43 -1.16 -17.87
CA GLN A 48 3.04 -2.00 -16.85
C GLN A 48 2.22 -1.89 -15.57
N THR A 49 2.04 -3.01 -14.89
CA THR A 49 1.33 -3.06 -13.61
C THR A 49 2.19 -3.75 -12.57
N VAL A 50 2.51 -3.04 -11.49
CA VAL A 50 3.24 -3.56 -10.34
C VAL A 50 2.27 -3.67 -9.17
N ARG A 51 2.13 -4.88 -8.60
CA ARG A 51 1.21 -5.16 -7.49
C ARG A 51 1.97 -5.52 -6.23
N SER A 52 1.63 -4.86 -5.13
CA SER A 52 2.17 -5.11 -3.80
C SER A 52 1.05 -5.44 -2.82
N PRO A 53 0.95 -6.69 -2.33
CA PRO A 53 0.02 -7.06 -1.27
C PRO A 53 0.33 -6.30 0.02
N VAL A 54 -0.70 -5.80 0.71
CA VAL A 54 -0.59 -5.14 2.01
C VAL A 54 -1.50 -5.88 2.99
N ILE A 55 -0.92 -6.43 4.05
CA ILE A 55 -1.65 -7.16 5.08
C ILE A 55 -1.43 -6.46 6.41
N VAL A 56 -2.52 -6.13 7.09
CA VAL A 56 -2.52 -5.59 8.45
C VAL A 56 -3.15 -6.64 9.35
N TYR A 57 -2.37 -7.14 10.29
CA TYR A 57 -2.85 -8.06 11.32
C TYR A 57 -2.69 -7.41 12.68
N THR A 58 -3.63 -7.69 13.59
CA THR A 58 -3.46 -7.40 15.01
C THR A 58 -3.07 -8.69 15.70
N ASP A 59 -2.08 -8.62 16.57
CA ASP A 59 -1.89 -9.70 17.54
C ASP A 59 -3.02 -9.59 18.59
N MET A 60 -3.64 -10.70 18.95
CA MET A 60 -4.82 -10.73 19.84
C MET A 60 -4.51 -11.43 21.18
N TYR A 61 -3.29 -11.29 21.67
CA TYR A 61 -2.89 -11.77 23.00
C TYR A 61 -2.71 -10.61 23.98
#